data_AF-A0A1E5VPH7-F1
#
_entry.id   AF-A0A1E5VPH7-F1
#
_cell.length_a   1.000
_cell.length_b   1.000
_cell.length_c   1.000
_cell.angle_alpha   90.00
_cell.angle_beta   90.00
_cell.angle_gamma   90.00
#
_symmetry.space_group_name_H-M   'P 1'
#
loop_
_entity.id
_entity.type
_entity.pdbx_description
1 polymer ?
#
loop_
_entity_poly.entity_id
_entity_poly.type
_entity_poly.pdbx_seq_one_letter_code
_entity_poly.pdbx_strand_id
1 'polypeptide(L)' 'LRRKVRELRRLVPGGTAVPADQLLLRTADYIVRLRARIQLLRALSELVAVTNHGDCRADGDAVSM' A
#
# COMPACT_ATOMS: atom_id res chain seq x y z
N LEU A 1 -29.13 -10.06 1.41
CA LEU A 1 -28.46 -8.73 1.29
C LEU A 1 -27.92 -8.18 2.62
N ARG A 2 -28.71 -8.16 3.70
CA ARG A 2 -28.35 -7.54 4.99
C ARG A 2 -27.05 -8.03 5.64
N ARG A 3 -26.67 -9.30 5.45
CA ARG A 3 -25.39 -9.85 5.94
C ARG A 3 -24.19 -9.23 5.24
N LYS A 4 -24.22 -9.13 3.89
CA LYS A 4 -23.14 -8.52 3.09
C LYS A 4 -22.94 -7.04 3.43
N VAL A 5 -24.03 -6.29 3.61
CA VAL A 5 -23.98 -4.88 4.04
C VAL A 5 -23.36 -4.75 5.44
N ARG A 6 -23.71 -5.64 6.37
CA ARG A 6 -23.17 -5.64 7.73
C ARG A 6 -21.66 -5.93 7.76
N GLU A 7 -21.20 -6.88 6.96
CA GLU A 7 -19.76 -7.15 6.83
C GLU A 7 -19.03 -5.97 6.19
N LEU A 8 -19.60 -5.36 5.15
CA LEU A 8 -18.98 -4.21 4.49
C LEU A 8 -18.82 -3.01 5.44
N ARG A 9 -19.79 -2.78 6.33
CA ARG A 9 -19.70 -1.74 7.37
C ARG A 9 -18.56 -1.97 8.37
N ARG A 10 -18.17 -3.23 8.61
CA ARG A 10 -17.04 -3.57 9.49
C ARG A 10 -15.69 -3.37 8.82
N LEU A 11 -15.62 -3.62 7.52
CA LEU A 11 -14.37 -3.55 6.74
C LEU A 11 -13.99 -2.11 6.33
N VAL A 12 -14.98 -1.26 6.13
CA VAL A 12 -14.76 0.13 5.70
C VAL A 12 -14.59 1.02 6.93
N PRO A 13 -13.49 1.80 7.04
CA PRO A 13 -13.32 2.76 8.12
C PRO A 13 -14.48 3.77 8.17
N GLY A 14 -15.15 3.83 9.32
CA GLY A 14 -16.35 4.66 9.52
C GLY A 14 -17.62 4.10 8.88
N GLY A 15 -17.61 2.89 8.32
CA GLY A 15 -18.75 2.29 7.61
C GLY A 15 -19.98 2.05 8.50
N THR A 16 -19.82 1.91 9.81
CA THR A 16 -20.93 1.80 10.78
C THR A 16 -21.76 3.07 10.90
N ALA A 17 -21.16 4.24 10.66
CA ALA A 17 -21.83 5.55 10.73
C ALA A 17 -22.43 6.01 9.39
N VAL A 18 -22.20 5.25 8.30
CA VAL A 18 -22.62 5.63 6.94
C VAL A 18 -23.94 4.92 6.57
N PRO A 19 -24.94 5.66 6.04
CA PRO A 19 -26.18 5.06 5.57
C PRO A 19 -25.91 4.12 4.38
N ALA A 20 -26.78 3.13 4.18
CA ALA A 20 -26.49 1.97 3.33
C ALA A 20 -26.33 2.32 1.84
N ASP A 21 -27.02 3.37 1.40
CA ASP A 21 -26.96 4.01 0.08
C ASP A 21 -25.57 4.60 -0.22
N GLN A 22 -24.89 5.17 0.77
CA GLN A 22 -23.57 5.78 0.61
C GLN A 22 -22.41 4.83 0.90
N LEU A 23 -22.69 3.66 1.47
CA LEU A 23 -21.66 2.70 1.89
C LEU A 23 -20.80 2.23 0.71
N LEU A 24 -21.40 2.04 -0.47
CA LEU A 24 -20.67 1.58 -1.66
C LEU A 24 -19.70 2.66 -2.17
N LEU A 25 -20.14 3.92 -2.24
CA LEU A 25 -19.28 5.03 -2.65
C LEU A 25 -18.10 5.20 -1.67
N ARG A 26 -18.38 5.15 -0.36
CA ARG A 26 -17.35 5.18 0.69
C ARG A 26 -16.36 4.03 0.56
N THR A 27 -16.85 2.85 0.19
CA THR A 27 -16.01 1.67 -0.06
C THR A 27 -15.10 1.89 -1.25
N ALA A 28 -15.63 2.41 -2.37
CA ALA A 28 -14.85 2.71 -3.56
C ALA A 28 -13.71 3.69 -3.25
N ASP A 29 -14.03 4.80 -2.57
CA ASP A 29 -13.04 5.78 -2.12
C ASP A 29 -11.96 5.15 -1.24
N TYR A 30 -12.35 4.25 -0.33
CA TYR A 30 -11.41 3.58 0.55
C TYR A 30 -10.49 2.63 -0.21
N ILE A 31 -11.00 1.88 -1.19
CA ILE A 31 -10.20 1.01 -2.06
C ILE A 31 -9.19 1.84 -2.85
N VAL A 32 -9.59 2.98 -3.43
CA VAL A 32 -8.69 3.86 -4.18
C VAL A 32 -7.55 4.37 -3.28
N ARG A 33 -7.88 4.88 -2.08
CA ARG A 33 -6.86 5.33 -1.12
C ARG A 33 -5.90 4.22 -0.70
N LEU A 34 -6.41 3.02 -0.47
CA LEU A 34 -5.59 1.88 -0.06
C LEU A 34 -4.62 1.46 -1.18
N ARG A 35 -5.09 1.42 -2.42
CA ARG A 35 -4.25 1.14 -3.60
C ARG A 35 -3.12 2.17 -3.75
N ALA A 36 -3.46 3.46 -3.66
CA ALA A 36 -2.46 4.53 -3.71
C ALA A 36 -1.42 4.39 -2.60
N ARG A 37 -1.84 4.07 -1.36
CA ARG A 37 -0.93 3.87 -0.24
C ARG A 37 0.02 2.69 -0.45
N ILE A 38 -0.47 1.58 -0.99
CA ILE A 38 0.36 0.41 -1.31
C ILE A 38 1.36 0.75 -2.43
N GLN A 39 0.92 1.43 -3.47
CA GLN A 39 1.80 1.86 -4.57
C GLN A 39 2.92 2.76 -4.07
N LEU A 40 2.59 3.75 -3.22
CA LEU A 40 3.58 4.62 -2.60
C LEU A 40 4.57 3.81 -1.75
N LEU A 41 4.09 2.93 -0.87
CA LEU A 41 4.96 2.12 -0.01
C LEU A 41 5.88 1.19 -0.81
N ARG A 42 5.40 0.63 -1.92
CA ARG A 42 6.23 -0.16 -2.84
C ARG A 42 7.31 0.68 -3.49
N ALA A 43 6.95 1.84 -4.04
CA ALA A 43 7.92 2.76 -4.65
C ALA A 43 8.99 3.21 -3.64
N LEU A 44 8.61 3.50 -2.40
CA LEU A 44 9.56 3.83 -1.33
C LEU A 44 10.45 2.63 -0.97
N SER A 45 9.88 1.43 -0.89
CA SER A 45 10.66 0.21 -0.62
C SER A 45 11.66 -0.09 -1.73
N GLU A 46 11.28 0.12 -2.99
CA GLU A 46 12.16 -0.03 -4.16
C GLU A 46 13.27 1.02 -4.14
N LEU A 47 12.94 2.28 -3.85
CA LEU A 47 13.93 3.35 -3.71
C LEU A 47 14.96 3.00 -2.63
N VAL A 48 14.52 2.57 -1.46
CA VAL A 48 15.40 2.15 -0.36
C VAL A 48 16.24 0.95 -0.74
N ALA A 49 15.67 -0.03 -1.45
CA ALA A 49 16.41 -1.19 -1.92
C ALA A 49 17.53 -0.79 -2.91
N VAL A 50 17.23 0.12 -3.85
CA VAL A 50 18.21 0.65 -4.80
C VAL A 50 19.32 1.43 -4.10
N THR A 51 18.98 2.32 -3.16
CA THR A 51 20.01 3.08 -2.43
C THR A 51 20.88 2.18 -1.56
N ASN A 52 20.33 1.10 -1.01
CA ASN A 52 21.08 0.13 -0.22
C ASN A 52 21.93 -0.83 -1.07
N HIS A 53 21.67 -0.95 -2.38
CA HIS A 53 22.46 -1.74 -3.32
C HIS A 53 23.56 -0.93 -4.04
N GLY A 54 23.65 0.38 -3.77
CA GLY A 54 24.63 1.29 -4.39
C GLY A 54 26.06 1.21 -3.84
N ASP A 55 26.31 0.44 -2.78
CA ASP A 55 27.58 0.47 -2.03
C ASP A 55 28.46 -0.77 -2.18
N CYS A 56 28.37 -1.48 -3.32
CA CYS A 56 29.30 -2.57 -3.64
C CYS A 56 29.72 -2.56 -5.12
N ARG A 57 30.67 -1.68 -5.51
CA ARG A 57 31.83 -2.05 -6.35
C ARG A 57 32.84 -0.90 -6.44
N ALA A 58 33.50 -0.60 -5.33
CA ALA A 58 34.80 0.07 -5.35
C ALA A 58 35.68 -0.60 -4.29
N ASP A 59 36.21 -1.77 -4.62
CA ASP A 59 37.54 -2.15 -4.11
C ASP A 59 38.19 -3.24 -4.97
N GLY A 60 39.50 -3.06 -5.21
CA GLY A 60 40.42 -4.15 -5.50
C GLY A 60 40.63 -4.58 -6.96
N ASP A 61 40.92 -3.66 -7.88
CA ASP A 61 41.97 -3.96 -8.87
C ASP A 61 43.30 -3.54 -8.23
N ALA A 62 43.97 -4.48 -7.58
CA ALA A 62 45.35 -4.35 -7.14
C ALA A 62 45.96 -5.75 -7.04
N VAL A 63 46.64 -6.13 -8.12
CA VAL A 63 47.96 -6.80 -8.13
C VAL A 63 48.29 -7.65 -6.89
N SER A 64 48.36 -8.97 -7.08
CA SER A 64 49.47 -9.73 -6.50
C SER A 64 49.70 -11.05 -7.26
N MET A 65 50.92 -11.13 -7.80
CA MET A 65 51.76 -12.26 -8.26
C MET A 65 51.16 -13.65 -8.47
#